data_AF-A0A536TCV3-F1
#
_entry.id   AF-A0A536TCV3-F1
#
_cell.length_a   1.000
_cell.length_b   1.000
_cell.length_c   1.000
_cell.angle_alpha   90.00
_cell.angle_beta   90.00
_cell.angle_gamma   90.00
#
_symmetry.space_group_name_H-M   'P 1'
#
loop_
_entity.id
_entity.type
_entity.pdbx_description
1 polymer ?
#
loop_
_entity_poly.entity_id
_entity_poly.type
_entity_poly.pdbx_seq_one_letter_code
_entity_poly.pdbx_strand_id
1 'polypeptide(L)'
;AAKIEPEWVEAVAGSLVDKTYFDPHWEKERGEVVASERVSLFGLTLVARRSVSYGSIAPALAREVFIREALVAEDFATRAPFFAHNHALRAEVAELEHKARRQDVLVDDEAIYAFYAERIPEDICTTVALDRWRRDWEGQDPKRLFMTREALMRHAAESVTE
;
A
#
# COMPACT_ATOMS: atom_id res chain seq x y z
N ALA A 1 -6.16 -11.66 45.95
CA ALA A 1 -6.42 -11.98 44.53
C ALA A 1 -5.09 -11.99 43.80
N ALA A 2 -4.77 -13.06 43.06
CA ALA A 2 -3.54 -13.12 42.26
C ALA A 2 -3.72 -12.23 41.01
N LYS A 3 -2.72 -11.42 40.70
CA LYS A 3 -2.74 -10.50 39.56
C LYS A 3 -2.39 -11.30 38.30
N ILE A 4 -3.36 -11.48 37.41
CA ILE A 4 -3.14 -12.17 36.13
C ILE A 4 -2.81 -11.09 35.12
N GLU A 5 -1.60 -11.15 34.56
CA GLU A 5 -1.18 -10.26 33.48
C GLU A 5 -1.64 -10.86 32.12
N PRO A 6 -2.23 -10.06 31.20
CA PRO A 6 -2.85 -10.56 29.96
C PRO A 6 -1.90 -11.32 29.04
N GLU A 7 -0.61 -10.97 29.06
CA GLU A 7 0.44 -11.56 28.22
C GLU A 7 0.61 -13.07 28.49
N TRP A 8 0.45 -13.49 29.76
CA TRP A 8 0.53 -14.91 30.14
C TRP A 8 -0.70 -15.70 29.69
N VAL A 9 -1.85 -15.05 29.62
CA VAL A 9 -3.10 -15.68 29.20
C VAL A 9 -3.05 -15.97 27.69
N GLU A 10 -2.49 -15.08 26.87
CA GLU A 10 -2.34 -15.31 25.43
C GLU A 10 -1.46 -16.54 25.15
N ALA A 11 -0.32 -16.65 25.84
CA ALA A 11 0.63 -17.75 25.66
C ALA A 11 0.05 -19.13 26.04
N VAL A 12 -0.84 -19.17 27.04
CA VAL A 12 -1.47 -20.42 27.52
C VAL A 12 -2.75 -20.75 26.76
N ALA A 13 -3.51 -19.75 26.31
CA ALA A 13 -4.79 -19.94 25.63
C ALA A 13 -4.63 -20.43 24.18
N GLY A 14 -3.49 -20.19 23.53
CA GLY A 14 -3.15 -20.78 22.23
C GLY A 14 -4.22 -20.51 21.17
N SER A 15 -4.91 -21.56 20.71
CA SER A 15 -5.98 -21.47 19.69
C SER A 15 -7.35 -21.05 20.23
N LEU A 16 -7.50 -20.86 21.55
CA LEU A 16 -8.77 -20.45 22.17
C LEU A 16 -9.00 -18.94 22.11
N VAL A 17 -8.00 -18.17 21.70
CA VAL A 17 -8.13 -16.72 21.53
C VAL A 17 -8.68 -16.40 20.14
N ASP A 18 -9.62 -15.46 20.10
CA ASP A 18 -10.07 -14.82 18.87
C ASP A 18 -9.15 -13.65 18.55
N LYS A 19 -8.70 -13.58 17.29
CA LYS A 19 -7.85 -12.50 16.77
C LYS A 19 -8.61 -11.73 15.72
N THR A 20 -8.67 -10.42 15.87
CA THR A 20 -9.27 -9.51 14.88
C THR A 20 -8.25 -8.47 14.45
N TYR A 21 -8.13 -8.26 13.15
CA TYR A 21 -7.23 -7.29 12.55
C TYR A 21 -8.03 -6.13 11.97
N PHE A 22 -7.58 -4.90 12.20
CA PHE A 22 -8.28 -3.69 11.78
C PHE A 22 -7.29 -2.53 11.58
N ASP A 23 -7.76 -1.47 10.94
CA ASP A 23 -6.97 -0.29 10.56
C ASP A 23 -5.67 -0.64 9.80
N PRO A 24 -5.71 -1.42 8.71
CA PRO A 24 -4.53 -1.63 7.89
C PRO A 24 -4.11 -0.31 7.24
N HIS A 25 -2.84 0.05 7.35
CA HIS A 25 -2.29 1.28 6.78
C HIS A 25 -0.79 1.13 6.47
N TRP A 26 -0.29 1.98 5.58
CA TRP A 26 1.12 2.10 5.30
C TRP A 26 1.84 2.84 6.42
N GLU A 27 2.93 2.25 6.94
CA GLU A 27 3.80 2.90 7.91
C GLU A 27 5.17 3.15 7.26
N LYS A 28 5.38 4.38 6.76
CA LYS A 28 6.58 4.77 6.02
C LYS A 28 7.89 4.52 6.76
N GLU A 29 7.92 4.75 8.07
CA GLU A 29 9.13 4.56 8.89
C GLU A 29 9.55 3.08 8.95
N ARG A 30 8.57 2.16 8.97
CA ARG A 30 8.83 0.71 8.92
C ARG A 30 8.97 0.18 7.49
N GLY A 31 8.39 0.89 6.52
CA GLY A 31 8.40 0.47 5.12
C GLY A 31 7.55 -0.77 4.86
N GLU A 32 6.46 -0.95 5.60
CA GLU A 32 5.52 -2.05 5.44
C GLU A 32 4.08 -1.62 5.75
N VAL A 33 3.11 -2.43 5.32
CA VAL A 33 1.72 -2.28 5.76
C VAL A 33 1.54 -2.96 7.12
N VAL A 34 1.00 -2.20 8.05
CA VAL A 34 0.77 -2.62 9.43
C VAL A 34 -0.73 -2.58 9.72
N ALA A 35 -1.17 -3.39 10.66
CA ALA A 35 -2.53 -3.37 11.15
C ALA A 35 -2.54 -3.45 12.68
N SER A 36 -3.68 -3.14 13.26
CA SER A 36 -3.95 -3.35 14.68
C SER A 36 -4.59 -4.70 14.91
N GLU A 37 -4.03 -5.45 15.84
CA GLU A 37 -4.57 -6.72 16.31
C GLU A 37 -5.24 -6.53 17.67
N ARG A 38 -6.46 -7.05 17.78
CA ARG A 38 -7.17 -7.25 19.04
C ARG A 38 -7.24 -8.75 19.31
N VAL A 39 -6.92 -9.13 20.54
CA VAL A 39 -6.99 -10.52 21.02
C VAL A 39 -8.02 -10.60 22.13
N SER A 40 -9.01 -11.47 21.99
CA SER A 40 -10.03 -11.72 23.00
C SER A 40 -10.16 -13.21 23.33
N LEU A 41 -10.57 -13.51 24.55
CA LEU A 41 -10.85 -14.87 25.01
C LEU A 41 -12.23 -14.86 25.70
N PHE A 42 -13.20 -15.57 25.15
CA PHE A 42 -14.57 -15.64 25.68
C PHE A 42 -15.21 -14.27 25.97
N GLY A 43 -14.99 -13.30 25.06
CA GLY A 43 -15.51 -11.93 25.19
C GLY A 43 -14.69 -11.01 26.11
N LEU A 44 -13.63 -11.51 26.76
CA LEU A 44 -12.69 -10.71 27.52
C LEU A 44 -11.52 -10.29 26.62
N THR A 45 -11.31 -8.98 26.47
CA THR A 45 -10.19 -8.43 25.72
C THR A 45 -8.89 -8.65 26.50
N LEU A 46 -7.97 -9.45 25.93
CA LEU A 46 -6.63 -9.66 26.46
C LEU A 46 -5.67 -8.59 25.93
N VAL A 47 -5.74 -8.31 24.62
CA VAL A 47 -4.96 -7.28 23.95
C VAL A 47 -5.93 -6.39 23.19
N ALA A 48 -6.00 -5.11 23.57
CA ALA A 48 -6.93 -4.17 22.94
C ALA A 48 -6.44 -3.72 21.55
N ARG A 49 -5.12 -3.50 21.42
CA ARG A 49 -4.46 -3.02 20.21
C ARG A 49 -2.96 -3.36 20.27
N ARG A 50 -2.49 -4.21 19.35
CA ARG A 50 -1.06 -4.48 19.09
C ARG A 50 -0.78 -4.22 17.61
N SER A 51 0.29 -3.47 17.31
CA SER A 51 0.72 -3.29 15.92
C SER A 51 1.35 -4.58 15.41
N VAL A 52 0.91 -5.04 14.23
CA VAL A 52 1.40 -6.26 13.57
C VAL A 52 1.68 -5.98 12.10
N SER A 53 2.66 -6.68 11.53
CA SER A 53 2.88 -6.64 10.07
C SER A 53 1.70 -7.32 9.38
N TYR A 54 1.04 -6.61 8.47
CA TYR A 54 -0.20 -7.06 7.87
C TYR A 54 0.01 -7.91 6.61
N GLY A 55 1.18 -7.79 5.98
CA GLY A 55 1.51 -8.53 4.76
C GLY A 55 1.47 -10.06 4.93
N SER A 56 1.83 -10.58 6.12
CA SER A 56 1.76 -12.01 6.42
C SER A 56 0.36 -12.51 6.79
N ILE A 57 -0.55 -11.60 7.12
CA ILE A 57 -1.92 -11.90 7.58
C ILE A 57 -2.89 -11.87 6.39
N ALA A 58 -2.83 -10.81 5.59
CA ALA A 58 -3.71 -10.61 4.44
C ALA A 58 -2.92 -9.98 3.28
N PRO A 59 -2.11 -10.76 2.54
CA PRO A 59 -1.17 -10.24 1.55
C PRO A 59 -1.85 -9.44 0.44
N ALA A 60 -3.02 -9.90 -0.04
CA ALA A 60 -3.78 -9.20 -1.07
C ALA A 60 -4.21 -7.80 -0.62
N LEU A 61 -4.90 -7.67 0.52
CA LEU A 61 -5.30 -6.37 1.07
C LEU A 61 -4.07 -5.51 1.42
N ALA A 62 -3.03 -6.10 2.00
CA ALA A 62 -1.80 -5.38 2.32
C ALA A 62 -1.15 -4.79 1.06
N ARG A 63 -1.18 -5.49 -0.07
CA ARG A 63 -0.71 -4.96 -1.34
C ARG A 63 -1.58 -3.81 -1.85
N GLU A 64 -2.91 -3.92 -1.75
CA GLU A 64 -3.80 -2.82 -2.15
C GLU A 64 -3.51 -1.55 -1.34
N VAL A 65 -3.39 -1.69 -0.01
CA VAL A 65 -3.02 -0.60 0.91
C VAL A 65 -1.65 -0.04 0.54
N PHE A 66 -0.65 -0.90 0.29
CA PHE A 66 0.68 -0.46 -0.11
C PHE A 66 0.65 0.38 -1.39
N ILE A 67 -0.04 -0.07 -2.43
CA ILE A 67 -0.10 0.68 -3.70
C ILE A 67 -0.82 2.01 -3.47
N ARG A 68 -1.96 2.03 -2.78
CA ARG A 68 -2.76 3.25 -2.58
C ARG A 68 -2.07 4.26 -1.66
N GLU A 69 -1.64 3.84 -0.48
CA GLU A 69 -1.13 4.76 0.54
C GLU A 69 0.36 5.07 0.38
N ALA A 70 1.17 4.15 -0.16
CA ALA A 70 2.59 4.43 -0.37
C ALA A 70 2.84 5.02 -1.77
N LEU A 71 2.39 4.33 -2.83
CA LEU A 71 2.79 4.67 -4.19
C LEU A 71 1.90 5.75 -4.83
N VAL A 72 0.58 5.62 -4.70
CA VAL A 72 -0.38 6.57 -5.28
C VAL A 72 -0.40 7.86 -4.46
N ALA A 73 -0.49 7.80 -3.14
CA ALA A 73 -0.44 8.98 -2.27
C ALA A 73 0.97 9.59 -2.09
N GLU A 74 1.97 9.04 -2.78
CA GLU A 74 3.36 9.51 -2.78
C GLU A 74 4.08 9.46 -1.42
N ASP A 75 3.55 8.72 -0.44
CA ASP A 75 4.16 8.57 0.88
C ASP A 75 5.18 7.42 0.95
N PHE A 76 5.98 7.26 -0.11
CA PHE A 76 6.98 6.22 -0.24
C PHE A 76 8.40 6.78 -0.24
N ALA A 77 9.25 6.29 0.67
CA ALA A 77 10.64 6.70 0.76
C ALA A 77 11.53 5.78 -0.08
N THR A 78 11.92 6.22 -1.27
CA THR A 78 12.85 5.48 -2.14
C THR A 78 13.80 6.40 -2.90
N ARG A 79 14.94 5.83 -3.30
CA ARG A 79 15.89 6.46 -4.24
C ARG A 79 15.72 5.93 -5.67
N ALA A 80 14.72 5.08 -5.90
CA ALA A 80 14.47 4.51 -7.21
C ALA A 80 14.06 5.61 -8.22
N PRO A 81 14.70 5.70 -9.40
CA PRO A 81 14.48 6.83 -10.31
C PRO A 81 13.05 6.90 -10.87
N PHE A 82 12.35 5.77 -10.98
CA PHE A 82 10.95 5.74 -11.47
C PHE A 82 10.03 6.60 -10.60
N PHE A 83 10.25 6.62 -9.28
CA PHE A 83 9.33 7.28 -8.35
C PHE A 83 9.43 8.80 -8.47
N ALA A 84 10.65 9.33 -8.55
CA ALA A 84 10.89 10.74 -8.82
C ALA A 84 10.37 11.17 -10.21
N HIS A 85 10.56 10.31 -11.22
CA HIS A 85 10.01 10.54 -12.56
C HIS A 85 8.49 10.59 -12.55
N ASN A 86 7.82 9.63 -11.92
CA ASN A 86 6.36 9.55 -11.85
C ASN A 86 5.77 10.76 -11.11
N HIS A 87 6.37 11.17 -9.99
CA HIS A 87 5.97 12.38 -9.25
C HIS A 87 6.09 13.64 -10.14
N ALA A 88 7.21 13.80 -10.84
CA ALA A 88 7.40 14.93 -11.75
C ALA A 88 6.38 14.94 -12.90
N LEU A 89 6.09 13.78 -13.49
CA LEU A 89 5.10 13.63 -14.54
C LEU A 89 3.69 13.99 -14.04
N ARG A 90 3.30 13.54 -12.85
CA ARG A 90 2.00 13.88 -12.24
C ARG A 90 1.86 15.38 -12.02
N ALA A 91 2.90 16.03 -11.52
CA ALA A 91 2.91 17.48 -11.36
C ALA A 91 2.81 18.22 -12.71
N GLU A 92 3.50 17.75 -13.75
CA GLU A 92 3.42 18.33 -15.10
C GLU A 92 2.03 18.18 -15.71
N VAL A 93 1.39 17.03 -15.52
CA VAL A 93 0.02 16.78 -16.01
C VAL A 93 -0.96 17.71 -15.29
N ALA A 94 -0.90 17.80 -13.96
CA ALA A 94 -1.75 18.68 -13.17
C ALA A 94 -1.61 20.18 -13.58
N GLU A 95 -0.39 20.64 -13.86
CA GLU A 95 -0.13 22.00 -14.32
C GLU A 95 -0.75 22.31 -15.70
N LEU A 96 -0.76 21.33 -16.61
CA LEU A 96 -1.35 21.50 -17.94
C LEU A 96 -2.87 21.52 -17.88
N GLU A 97 -3.48 20.72 -17.01
CA GLU A 97 -4.93 20.70 -16.77
C GLU A 97 -5.42 22.06 -16.24
N HIS A 98 -4.71 22.61 -15.25
CA HIS A 98 -5.02 23.93 -14.69
C HIS A 98 -4.95 25.02 -15.76
N LYS A 99 -3.98 24.96 -16.69
CA LYS A 99 -3.88 25.91 -17.82
C LYS A 99 -4.99 25.74 -18.85
N ALA A 100 -5.42 24.50 -19.10
CA ALA A 100 -6.47 24.20 -20.09
C ALA A 100 -7.89 24.51 -19.59
N ARG A 101 -8.07 24.84 -18.30
CA ARG A 101 -9.39 25.02 -17.64
C ARG A 101 -10.36 23.85 -17.87
N ARG A 102 -9.82 22.66 -18.19
CA ARG A 102 -10.58 21.41 -18.30
C ARG A 102 -10.35 20.68 -16.99
N GLN A 103 -11.25 20.92 -16.04
CA GLN A 103 -11.20 20.34 -14.70
C GLN A 103 -11.63 18.85 -14.66
N ASP A 104 -12.00 18.26 -15.81
CA ASP A 104 -12.57 16.91 -15.90
C ASP A 104 -11.54 15.78 -16.04
N VAL A 105 -10.25 16.11 -16.09
CA VAL A 105 -9.15 15.13 -16.00
C VAL A 105 -8.41 15.51 -14.74
N LEU A 106 -8.84 15.01 -13.58
CA LEU A 106 -7.88 14.85 -12.49
C LEU A 106 -7.06 13.63 -12.90
N VAL A 107 -5.73 13.68 -12.75
CA VAL A 107 -4.90 12.47 -12.78
C VAL A 107 -5.58 11.41 -11.91
N ASP A 108 -6.13 10.38 -12.55
CA ASP A 108 -6.98 9.41 -11.88
C ASP A 108 -6.10 8.55 -10.97
N ASP A 109 -6.22 8.74 -9.65
CA ASP A 109 -5.55 7.91 -8.66
C ASP A 109 -5.85 6.42 -8.90
N GLU A 110 -7.02 6.11 -9.48
CA GLU A 110 -7.36 4.75 -9.89
C GLU A 110 -6.58 4.29 -11.11
N ALA A 111 -6.27 5.18 -12.07
CA ALA A 111 -5.38 4.86 -13.19
C ALA A 111 -3.93 4.61 -12.72
N ILE A 112 -3.45 5.42 -11.77
CA ILE A 112 -2.14 5.22 -11.14
C ILE A 112 -2.13 3.89 -10.37
N TYR A 113 -3.18 3.62 -9.60
CA TYR A 113 -3.36 2.36 -8.91
C TYR A 113 -3.32 1.19 -9.89
N ALA A 114 -4.12 1.22 -10.96
CA ALA A 114 -4.17 0.19 -11.99
C ALA A 114 -2.81 -0.03 -12.66
N PHE A 115 -2.08 1.04 -12.99
CA PHE A 115 -0.73 0.96 -13.54
C PHE A 115 0.21 0.13 -12.65
N TYR A 116 0.23 0.43 -11.35
CA TYR A 116 1.05 -0.30 -10.38
C TYR A 116 0.50 -1.71 -10.14
N ALA A 117 -0.82 -1.86 -10.03
CA ALA A 117 -1.48 -3.13 -9.76
C ALA A 117 -1.31 -4.15 -10.89
N GLU A 118 -1.18 -3.71 -12.14
CA GLU A 118 -0.87 -4.59 -13.28
C GLU A 118 0.60 -5.09 -13.24
N ARG A 119 1.51 -4.30 -12.66
CA ARG A 119 2.97 -4.51 -12.80
C ARG A 119 3.63 -5.14 -11.59
N ILE A 120 3.17 -4.78 -10.39
CA ILE A 120 3.72 -5.20 -9.10
C ILE A 120 3.10 -6.55 -8.73
N PRO A 121 3.88 -7.61 -8.51
CA PRO A 121 3.38 -8.91 -8.04
C PRO A 121 2.53 -8.85 -6.76
N GLU A 122 1.70 -9.88 -6.54
CA GLU A 122 0.76 -9.95 -5.41
C GLU A 122 1.42 -10.02 -4.03
N ASP A 123 2.66 -10.50 -3.96
CA ASP A 123 3.43 -10.70 -2.73
C ASP A 123 4.24 -9.47 -2.29
N ILE A 124 4.18 -8.37 -3.04
CA ILE A 124 4.95 -7.15 -2.77
C ILE A 124 4.07 -6.11 -2.07
N CYS A 125 4.32 -5.93 -0.77
CA CYS A 125 3.66 -4.90 0.05
C CYS A 125 4.63 -4.20 1.03
N THR A 126 5.94 -4.29 0.79
CA THR A 126 6.98 -3.65 1.61
C THR A 126 8.02 -2.95 0.75
N THR A 127 8.68 -1.93 1.30
CA THR A 127 9.78 -1.21 0.63
C THR A 127 10.88 -2.18 0.21
N VAL A 128 11.26 -3.08 1.12
CA VAL A 128 12.34 -4.06 0.88
C VAL A 128 11.98 -5.03 -0.23
N ALA A 129 10.73 -5.53 -0.25
CA ALA A 129 10.25 -6.43 -1.29
C ALA A 129 10.24 -5.74 -2.66
N LEU A 130 9.72 -4.51 -2.74
CA LEU A 130 9.68 -3.75 -3.98
C LEU A 130 11.08 -3.48 -4.51
N ASP A 131 12.02 -3.05 -3.66
CA ASP A 131 13.38 -2.75 -4.08
C ASP A 131 14.14 -3.98 -4.55
N ARG A 132 13.95 -5.13 -3.90
CA ARG A 132 14.55 -6.40 -4.32
C ARG A 132 14.02 -6.80 -5.69
N TRP A 133 12.69 -6.88 -5.82
CA TRP A 133 12.04 -7.24 -7.06
C TRP A 133 12.44 -6.29 -8.20
N ARG A 134 12.49 -4.98 -7.95
CA ARG A 134 12.94 -3.98 -8.92
C ARG A 134 14.33 -4.31 -9.47
N ARG A 135 15.29 -4.58 -8.59
CA ARG A 135 16.68 -4.87 -8.97
C ARG A 135 16.81 -6.12 -9.85
N ASP A 136 15.92 -7.10 -9.67
CA ASP A 136 15.96 -8.36 -10.43
C ASP A 136 15.62 -8.16 -11.92
N TRP A 137 14.76 -7.19 -12.25
CA TRP A 137 14.35 -6.89 -13.63
C TRP A 137 14.91 -5.58 -14.20
N GLU A 138 15.51 -4.70 -13.39
CA GLU A 138 15.96 -3.37 -13.81
C GLU A 138 16.94 -3.39 -14.99
N GLY A 139 17.75 -4.45 -15.13
CA GLY A 139 18.65 -4.62 -16.28
C GLY A 139 17.94 -5.06 -17.57
N GLN A 140 16.74 -5.63 -17.49
CA GLN A 140 15.98 -6.17 -18.61
C GLN A 140 14.92 -5.18 -19.10
N ASP A 141 14.17 -4.60 -18.17
CA ASP A 141 13.12 -3.63 -18.45
C ASP A 141 13.22 -2.42 -17.50
N PRO A 142 14.19 -1.52 -17.71
CA PRO A 142 14.42 -0.40 -16.80
C PRO A 142 13.23 0.56 -16.73
N LYS A 143 12.31 0.52 -17.70
CA LYS A 143 11.17 1.45 -17.80
C LYS A 143 9.86 0.86 -17.27
N ARG A 144 9.86 -0.36 -16.73
CA ARG A 144 8.64 -1.05 -16.28
C ARG A 144 7.73 -0.19 -15.41
N LEU A 145 8.30 0.52 -14.44
CA LEU A 145 7.56 1.37 -13.49
C LEU A 145 7.55 2.86 -13.85
N PHE A 146 8.09 3.24 -15.01
CA PHE A 146 8.07 4.62 -15.46
C PHE A 146 6.76 4.90 -16.19
N MET A 147 5.94 5.75 -15.60
CA MET A 147 4.69 6.18 -16.21
C MET A 147 4.95 7.06 -17.43
N THR A 148 4.02 7.01 -18.37
CA THR A 148 3.97 7.95 -19.49
C THR A 148 2.68 8.74 -19.44
N ARG A 149 2.70 9.93 -20.05
CA ARG A 149 1.51 10.78 -20.16
C ARG A 149 0.36 10.04 -20.83
N GLU A 150 0.64 9.28 -21.88
CA GLU A 150 -0.38 8.52 -22.62
C GLU A 150 -1.02 7.42 -21.77
N ALA A 151 -0.27 6.80 -20.85
CA ALA A 151 -0.81 5.79 -19.94
C ALA A 151 -1.78 6.41 -18.94
N LEU A 152 -1.44 7.56 -18.36
CA LEU A 152 -2.31 8.29 -17.43
C LEU A 152 -3.58 8.82 -18.12
N MET A 153 -3.45 9.36 -19.33
CA MET A 153 -4.57 9.96 -20.07
C MET A 153 -5.53 8.94 -20.66
N ARG A 154 -5.08 7.71 -20.95
CA ARG A 154 -5.92 6.66 -21.57
C ARG A 154 -6.96 6.12 -20.60
N HIS A 155 -6.56 5.87 -19.35
CA HIS A 155 -7.46 5.35 -18.33
C HIS A 155 -8.51 6.38 -17.88
N ALA A 156 -8.16 7.68 -17.87
CA ALA A 156 -9.13 8.74 -17.62
C ALA A 156 -10.26 8.78 -18.67
N ALA A 157 -10.00 8.37 -19.92
CA ALA A 157 -11.03 8.30 -20.95
C ALA A 157 -11.90 7.04 -20.84
N GLU A 158 -11.36 5.95 -20.29
CA GLU A 158 -12.09 4.70 -20.06
C GLU A 158 -13.01 4.79 -18.83
N SER A 159 -12.63 5.51 -17.77
CA SER A 159 -13.43 5.68 -16.55
C SER A 159 -14.59 6.68 -16.67
N VAL A 160 -14.63 7.52 -17.72
CA VAL A 160 -15.71 8.51 -17.97
C VAL A 160 -16.93 7.89 -18.70
N THR A 161 -16.88 6.62 -19.09
CA THR A 161 -17.92 5.98 -19.93
C THR A 161 -18.95 5.14 -19.15
N GLU A 162 -19.17 5.38 -17.85
CA GLU A 162 -20.24 4.71 -17.08
C GLU A 162 -21.25 5.67 -16.45
#